data_AF-A0A1K2I1R7-F1
#
_entry.id   AF-A0A1K2I1R7-F1
#
_cell.length_a   1.000
_cell.length_b   1.000
_cell.length_c   1.000
_cell.angle_alpha   90.00
_cell.angle_beta   90.00
_cell.angle_gamma   90.00
#
_symmetry.space_group_name_H-M   'P 1'
#
loop_
_entity.id
_entity.type
_entity.pdbx_description
1 polymer ?
#
loop_
_entity_poly.entity_id
_entity_poly.type
_entity_poly.pdbx_seq_one_letter_code
_entity_poly.pdbx_strand_id
1 'polypeptide(L)'
;MRKDTNLAEAIRRTAYFLWEQDGRPEGREVDYWVRAKEAHLRQIAYDAWLAEGAPAETPAEDFWRKAEAVIAPIEADTSPDEEEAPGH
;
A
#
# COMPACT_ATOMS: atom_id res chain seq x y z
N MET A 1 3.49 -2.83 -18.71
CA MET A 1 3.67 -3.22 -17.29
C MET A 1 4.79 -2.36 -16.72
N ARG A 2 4.43 -1.21 -16.13
CA ARG A 2 5.34 -0.25 -15.44
C ARG A 2 4.62 0.47 -14.29
N LYS A 3 3.31 0.25 -14.12
CA LYS A 3 2.49 0.93 -13.10
C LYS A 3 2.66 0.26 -11.74
N ASP A 4 2.85 -1.06 -11.76
CA ASP A 4 3.02 -1.91 -10.59
C ASP A 4 4.26 -1.49 -9.79
N THR A 5 5.38 -1.22 -10.48
CA THR A 5 6.63 -0.73 -9.87
C THR A 5 6.48 0.66 -9.24
N ASN A 6 5.71 1.57 -9.83
CA ASN A 6 5.58 2.92 -9.28
C ASN A 6 4.74 2.96 -8.00
N LEU A 7 3.69 2.14 -7.93
CA LEU A 7 2.88 1.97 -6.73
C LEU A 7 3.68 1.26 -5.63
N ALA A 8 4.45 0.22 -5.98
CA ALA A 8 5.38 -0.45 -5.09
C ALA A 8 6.37 0.53 -4.42
N GLU A 9 7.00 1.38 -5.23
CA GLU A 9 7.89 2.44 -4.73
C GLU A 9 7.14 3.45 -3.84
N ALA A 10 5.91 3.83 -4.19
CA ALA A 10 5.12 4.77 -3.41
C ALA A 10 4.78 4.20 -2.03
N ILE A 11 4.37 2.93 -1.95
CA ILE A 11 4.09 2.24 -0.68
C ILE A 11 5.36 2.19 0.18
N ARG A 12 6.52 1.81 -0.40
CA ARG A 12 7.80 1.77 0.32
C ARG A 12 8.21 3.13 0.87
N ARG A 13 8.08 4.20 0.07
CA ARG A 13 8.38 5.58 0.50
C ARG A 13 7.45 6.04 1.63
N THR A 14 6.15 5.74 1.53
CA THR A 14 5.20 6.06 2.59
C THR A 14 5.51 5.30 3.87
N ALA A 15 5.83 4.01 3.78
CA ALA A 15 6.22 3.20 4.93
C ALA A 15 7.47 3.77 5.63
N TYR A 16 8.52 4.06 4.85
CA TYR A 16 9.75 4.65 5.35
C TYR A 16 9.51 6.01 6.01
N PHE A 17 8.70 6.87 5.39
CA PHE A 17 8.36 8.18 5.93
C PHE A 17 7.62 8.08 7.26
N LEU A 18 6.65 7.17 7.38
CA LEU A 18 5.91 6.95 8.62
C LEU A 18 6.81 6.37 9.72
N TRP A 19 7.69 5.44 9.37
CA TRP A 19 8.67 4.84 10.28
C TRP A 19 9.71 5.85 10.76
N GLU A 20 10.23 6.68 9.86
CA GLU A 20 11.18 7.75 10.19
C GLU A 20 10.56 8.81 11.10
N GLN A 21 9.30 9.21 10.84
CA GLN A 21 8.58 10.16 11.68
C GLN A 21 8.39 9.65 13.12
N ASP A 22 8.20 8.36 13.31
CA ASP A 22 8.03 7.74 14.63
C ASP A 22 9.37 7.54 15.37
N GLY A 23 10.50 7.92 14.75
CA GLY A 23 11.83 7.80 15.33
C GLY A 23 12.54 6.48 15.04
N ARG A 24 12.15 5.79 13.95
CA ARG A 24 12.75 4.53 13.49
C ARG A 24 12.73 3.42 14.55
N PRO A 25 11.56 3.07 15.11
CA PRO A 25 11.47 1.94 16.02
C PRO A 25 11.90 0.64 15.33
N GLU A 26 12.95 0.00 15.85
CA GLU A 26 13.46 -1.28 15.36
C GLU A 26 12.41 -2.39 15.49
N GLY A 27 12.29 -3.24 14.47
CA GLY A 27 11.37 -4.39 14.46
C GLY A 27 9.89 -4.03 14.25
N ARG A 28 9.56 -2.77 13.96
CA ARG A 28 8.19 -2.34 13.58
C ARG A 28 8.04 -1.95 12.12
N GLU A 29 9.10 -2.08 11.32
CA GLU A 29 9.09 -1.73 9.90
C GLU A 29 7.95 -2.38 9.12
N VAL A 30 7.65 -3.65 9.42
CA VAL A 30 6.54 -4.40 8.81
C VAL A 30 5.19 -3.76 9.12
N ASP A 31 4.95 -3.32 10.37
CA ASP A 31 3.72 -2.62 10.74
C ASP A 31 3.55 -1.32 9.95
N TYR A 32 4.61 -0.54 9.75
CA TYR A 32 4.55 0.69 8.95
C TYR A 32 4.34 0.40 7.48
N TRP A 33 4.91 -0.68 6.96
CA TRP A 33 4.67 -1.13 5.60
C TRP A 33 3.21 -1.56 5.37
N VAL A 34 2.64 -2.35 6.27
CA VAL A 34 1.21 -2.74 6.22
C VAL A 34 0.32 -1.50 6.29
N ARG A 35 0.62 -0.54 7.17
CA ARG A 35 -0.12 0.73 7.29
C ARG A 35 -0.05 1.57 6.01
N ALA A 36 1.12 1.69 5.41
CA ALA A 36 1.30 2.38 4.14
C ALA A 36 0.49 1.71 3.03
N LYS A 37 0.54 0.37 2.96
CA LYS A 37 -0.25 -0.43 2.02
C LYS A 37 -1.74 -0.17 2.16
N GLU A 38 -2.28 -0.26 3.37
CA GLU A 38 -3.71 0.00 3.64
C GLU A 38 -4.12 1.42 3.24
N ALA A 39 -3.26 2.41 3.48
CA ALA A 39 -3.52 3.78 3.06
C ALA A 39 -3.66 3.89 1.53
N HIS A 40 -2.72 3.31 0.78
CA HIS A 40 -2.77 3.28 -0.69
C HIS A 40 -3.95 2.47 -1.22
N LEU A 41 -4.26 1.33 -0.59
CA LEU A 41 -5.41 0.49 -0.96
C LEU A 41 -6.72 1.27 -0.85
N ARG A 42 -6.91 1.97 0.28
CA ARG A 42 -8.06 2.84 0.47
C ARG A 42 -8.11 3.99 -0.52
N GLN A 43 -6.97 4.59 -0.85
CA GLN A 43 -6.92 5.64 -1.86
C GLN A 43 -7.32 5.12 -3.25
N ILE A 44 -6.83 3.96 -3.67
CA ILE A 44 -7.18 3.36 -4.96
C ILE A 44 -8.67 2.99 -5.01
N ALA A 45 -9.19 2.37 -3.95
CA ALA A 45 -10.62 2.03 -3.87
C ALA A 45 -11.50 3.29 -3.95
N TYR A 46 -11.11 4.35 -3.24
CA TYR A 46 -11.84 5.62 -3.24
C TYR A 46 -11.75 6.36 -4.58
N ASP A 47 -10.57 6.40 -5.21
CA ASP A 47 -10.37 7.01 -6.53
C ASP A 47 -11.19 6.28 -7.61
N ALA A 48 -11.20 4.94 -7.58
CA ALA A 48 -12.03 4.13 -8.45
C ALA A 48 -13.53 4.38 -8.22
N TRP A 49 -13.96 4.51 -6.97
CA TRP A 49 -15.35 4.84 -6.62
C TRP A 49 -15.74 6.24 -7.10
N LEU A 50 -14.88 7.24 -6.92
CA LEU A 50 -15.09 8.60 -7.41
C LEU A 50 -15.12 8.65 -8.95
N ALA A 51 -14.23 7.93 -9.63
CA ALA A 51 -14.15 7.88 -11.08
C ALA A 51 -15.41 7.27 -11.71
N GLU A 52 -16.06 6.33 -11.03
CA GLU A 52 -17.33 5.73 -11.45
C GLU A 52 -18.56 6.61 -11.09
N GLY A 53 -18.34 7.79 -10.49
CA GLY A 53 -19.38 8.76 -10.16
C GLY A 53 -19.97 8.59 -8.77
N ALA A 54 -19.23 7.99 -7.83
CA ALA A 54 -19.68 7.68 -6.47
C ALA A 54 -21.02 6.91 -6.46
N PRO A 55 -21.13 5.78 -7.20
CA PRO A 55 -22.37 5.02 -7.27
C PRO A 55 -22.72 4.51 -5.86
N ALA A 56 -23.93 4.86 -5.39
CA ALA A 56 -24.47 4.33 -4.14
C ALA A 56 -24.96 2.88 -4.27
N GLU A 57 -25.12 2.42 -5.51
CA GLU A 57 -25.65 1.10 -5.88
C GLU A 57 -24.55 0.03 -5.87
N THR A 58 -23.31 0.43 -6.14
CA THR A 58 -22.16 -0.46 -6.13
C THR A 58 -21.63 -0.55 -4.70
N PRO A 59 -21.63 -1.74 -4.08
CA PRO A 59 -21.13 -1.89 -2.72
C PRO A 59 -19.65 -1.51 -2.66
N ALA A 60 -19.25 -0.84 -1.58
CA ALA A 60 -17.85 -0.47 -1.36
C ALA A 60 -16.90 -1.67 -1.47
N GLU A 61 -17.39 -2.88 -1.12
CA GLU A 61 -16.71 -4.17 -1.27
C GLU A 61 -16.18 -4.45 -2.67
N ASP A 62 -16.89 -4.01 -3.72
CA ASP A 62 -16.46 -4.23 -5.11
C ASP A 62 -15.23 -3.37 -5.45
N PHE A 63 -15.18 -2.14 -4.93
CA PHE A 63 -14.01 -1.26 -5.07
C PHE A 63 -12.85 -1.69 -4.20
N TRP A 64 -13.11 -2.23 -3.01
CA TRP A 64 -12.07 -2.85 -2.18
C TRP A 64 -11.41 -4.02 -2.91
N ARG A 65 -12.21 -4.92 -3.50
CA ARG A 65 -11.69 -6.04 -4.29
C ARG A 65 -10.89 -5.59 -5.51
N LYS A 66 -11.34 -4.54 -6.20
CA LYS A 66 -10.60 -3.95 -7.34
C LYS A 66 -9.25 -3.38 -6.88
N ALA A 67 -9.21 -2.68 -5.75
CA ALA A 67 -7.98 -2.14 -5.19
C ALA A 67 -7.02 -3.24 -4.70
N GLU A 68 -7.53 -4.29 -4.05
CA GLU A 68 -6.75 -5.47 -3.66
C GLU A 68 -6.09 -6.14 -4.87
N ALA A 69 -6.80 -6.27 -5.98
CA ALA A 69 -6.24 -6.86 -7.21
C ALA A 69 -5.07 -6.05 -7.79
N VAL A 70 -4.99 -4.75 -7.51
CA VAL A 70 -3.88 -3.88 -7.93
C VAL A 70 -2.67 -4.03 -7.01
N ILE A 71 -2.88 -4.23 -5.71
CA ILE A 71 -1.82 -4.32 -4.70
C ILE A 71 -1.31 -5.76 -4.50
N ALA A 72 -2.14 -6.78 -4.70
CA ALA A 72 -1.78 -8.19 -4.57
C ALA A 72 -0.49 -8.59 -5.34
N PRO A 73 -0.28 -8.20 -6.61
CA PRO A 73 0.98 -8.51 -7.30
C PRO A 73 2.20 -7.74 -6.77
N ILE A 74 1.99 -6.63 -6.04
CA ILE A 74 3.06 -5.82 -5.45
C ILE A 74 3.53 -6.42 -4.12
N GLU A 75 2.62 -7.07 -3.38
CA GLU A 75 2.92 -7.75 -2.11
C GLU A 75 4.00 -8.83 -2.26
N ALA A 76 3.97 -9.59 -3.36
CA ALA A 76 4.95 -10.65 -3.60
C ALA A 76 6.37 -10.15 -3.90
N ASP A 77 6.51 -8.89 -4.35
CA ASP A 77 7.80 -8.28 -4.76
C ASP A 77 8.38 -7.33 -3.70
N THR A 78 7.52 -6.79 -2.83
CA THR A 78 7.91 -5.74 -1.86
C THR A 78 7.85 -6.15 -0.40
N SER A 79 7.53 -7.42 -0.10
CA SER A 79 7.80 -7.95 1.24
C SER A 79 9.27 -7.70 1.56
N PRO A 80 9.58 -7.01 2.67
CA PRO A 80 10.94 -7.01 3.17
C PRO A 80 11.26 -8.46 3.50
N ASP A 81 12.02 -9.12 2.63
CA ASP A 81 12.72 -10.34 3.02
C ASP A 81 13.45 -9.99 4.31
N GLU A 82 13.30 -10.83 5.34
CA GLU A 82 13.76 -10.59 6.72
C GLU A 82 15.27 -10.27 6.80
N GLU A 83 16.01 -10.40 5.68
CA GLU A 83 17.42 -10.07 5.46
C GLU A 83 17.71 -8.65 4.94
N GLU A 84 16.73 -7.90 4.41
CA GLU A 84 16.89 -6.51 3.91
C GLU A 84 16.34 -5.44 4.88
N ALA A 85 16.37 -5.72 6.18
CA ALA A 85 16.41 -4.63 7.16
C ALA A 85 17.65 -3.79 6.83
N PRO A 86 17.56 -2.43 6.75
CA PRO A 86 18.76 -1.62 6.64
C PRO A 86 19.59 -1.84 7.90
N GLY A 87 20.57 -2.73 7.78
CA GLY A 87 21.62 -2.92 8.76
C GLY A 87 22.39 -1.62 8.93
N HIS A 88 22.25 -1.08 10.14
CA HIS A 88 23.14 -0.17 10.87
C HIS A 88 23.38 1.27 10.38
#